data_AF-A0A944YA21-F1
#
_entry.id   AF-A0A944YA21-F1
#
_cell.length_a   1.000
_cell.length_b   1.000
_cell.length_c   1.000
_cell.angle_alpha   90.00
_cell.angle_beta   90.00
_cell.angle_gamma   90.00
#
_symmetry.space_group_name_H-M   'P 1'
#
loop_
_entity.id
_entity.type
_entity.pdbx_description
1 polymer ?
#
loop_
_entity_poly.entity_id
_entity_poly.type
_entity_poly.pdbx_seq_one_letter_code
_entity_poly.pdbx_strand_id
1 'polypeptide(L)'
;MATFAKMARAEWNKPVRGSNQERVEVFINAIKAGDPVSDIDGKDVFIANTSRNIKAMKDYIADNSAVSVSLDLKNGSTIQSNMIGKSPLFGGQGAGGGATGDTARFESLHCLYIVAILGEGTRNEFSHFTYETLKKYQGKVNVSEAFETYVNIDGDWHASAYQIAQALIKKKYVTKNHTLHRGDSVMEAIYKAKDRVRKLESKPSLNSDKWNPGDIWAVKRGIDPKALFAKAKTLAELNILILKHFQNKTIVGISLKKVGKNKRVKLGDYNIEDSILDTHKFSRFTLETAAGKSIWSSKYGFFIYDNNKKAEVRSPSVFGALNFELKGTGARAGRTGYGQLMYSSGIHLKKILPTNKELVTQAKLLVSNRPPEKLVTDFFNLVKKIHPKTDRLQFESEMKQKNAGFVHTLLAAAHIGAAIMSASQTQRDAFTSEVVNVMAAKTNDSSAYVKAEQA
;
A
#
# COMPACT_ATOMS: atom_id res chain seq x y z
N MET A 1 14.47 -4.80 -26.20
CA MET A 1 14.78 -3.36 -26.15
C MET A 1 13.46 -2.63 -26.02
N ALA A 2 13.38 -1.65 -25.14
CA ALA A 2 12.18 -0.84 -24.99
C ALA A 2 11.96 -0.01 -26.26
N THR A 3 10.81 -0.16 -26.91
CA THR A 3 10.44 0.69 -28.04
C THR A 3 9.53 1.82 -27.55
N PHE A 4 9.88 3.07 -27.77
CA PHE A 4 9.10 4.23 -27.36
C PHE A 4 8.29 4.81 -28.52
N ALA A 5 7.14 5.39 -28.20
CA ALA A 5 6.39 6.18 -29.18
C ALA A 5 7.22 7.38 -29.64
N LYS A 6 7.08 7.76 -30.92
CA LYS A 6 7.76 8.92 -31.49
C LYS A 6 7.34 10.22 -30.82
N MET A 7 8.30 11.10 -30.54
CA MET A 7 8.02 12.48 -30.15
C MET A 7 7.64 13.33 -31.38
N ALA A 8 6.42 13.16 -31.87
CA ALA A 8 5.86 14.03 -32.92
C ALA A 8 5.62 15.46 -32.39
N ARG A 9 5.43 16.43 -33.29
CA ARG A 9 5.16 17.84 -32.93
C ARG A 9 4.08 18.00 -31.85
N ALA A 10 2.94 17.32 -32.05
CA ALA A 10 1.83 17.34 -31.11
C ALA A 10 2.18 16.77 -29.73
N GLU A 11 3.18 15.88 -29.64
CA GLU A 11 3.68 15.39 -28.36
C GLU A 11 4.67 16.37 -27.73
N TRP A 12 5.47 17.11 -28.49
CA TRP A 12 6.36 18.15 -27.94
C TRP A 12 5.61 19.32 -27.30
N ASN A 13 4.44 19.69 -27.86
CA ASN A 13 3.57 20.77 -27.37
C ASN A 13 2.73 20.38 -26.14
N LYS A 14 2.87 19.15 -25.65
CA LYS A 14 2.14 18.70 -24.46
C LYS A 14 3.00 18.90 -23.21
N PRO A 15 2.38 19.23 -22.07
CA PRO A 15 3.05 19.09 -20.80
C PRO A 15 3.44 17.63 -20.56
N VAL A 16 4.50 17.42 -19.78
CA VAL A 16 4.75 16.09 -19.21
C VAL A 16 3.55 15.70 -18.35
N ARG A 17 3.11 14.45 -18.47
CA ARG A 17 2.00 13.91 -17.65
C ARG A 17 2.25 14.25 -16.17
N GLY A 18 1.19 14.70 -15.47
CA GLY A 18 1.28 15.05 -14.05
C GLY A 18 2.13 16.28 -13.72
N SER A 19 2.49 17.11 -14.71
CA SER A 19 3.30 18.32 -14.57
C SER A 19 2.74 19.47 -15.39
N ASN A 20 3.12 20.71 -15.04
CA ASN A 20 2.85 21.90 -15.86
C ASN A 20 4.01 22.21 -16.83
N GLN A 21 5.11 21.46 -16.76
CA GLN A 21 6.29 21.71 -17.59
C GLN A 21 6.13 21.08 -18.98
N GLU A 22 6.41 21.86 -20.03
CA GLU A 22 6.34 21.39 -21.41
C GLU A 22 7.48 20.41 -21.72
N ARG A 23 7.21 19.43 -22.59
CA ARG A 23 8.24 18.43 -22.95
C ARG A 23 9.43 19.04 -23.69
N VAL A 24 9.21 20.08 -24.49
CA VAL A 24 10.30 20.81 -25.14
C VAL A 24 11.23 21.49 -24.11
N GLU A 25 10.68 22.03 -23.02
CA GLU A 25 11.49 22.61 -21.95
C GLU A 25 12.29 21.53 -21.22
N VAL A 26 11.66 20.39 -20.93
CA VAL A 26 12.34 19.23 -20.33
C VAL A 26 13.50 18.75 -21.21
N PHE A 27 13.28 18.71 -22.53
CA PHE A 27 14.32 18.36 -23.50
C PHE A 27 15.49 19.34 -23.45
N ILE A 28 15.21 20.65 -23.53
CA ILE A 28 16.23 21.69 -23.46
C ILE A 28 17.01 21.63 -22.13
N ASN A 29 16.34 21.34 -21.02
CA ASN A 29 17.01 21.21 -19.72
C ASN A 29 17.96 20.01 -19.69
N ALA A 30 17.54 18.84 -20.23
CA ALA A 30 18.42 17.68 -20.36
C ALA A 30 19.67 18.00 -21.20
N ILE A 31 19.51 18.71 -22.32
CA ILE A 31 20.63 19.18 -23.16
C ILE A 31 21.61 20.03 -22.34
N LYS A 32 21.09 21.00 -21.57
CA LYS A 32 21.90 21.91 -20.76
C LYS A 32 22.63 21.19 -19.63
N ALA A 33 21.99 20.21 -19.02
CA ALA A 33 22.61 19.32 -18.03
C ALA A 33 23.69 18.41 -18.65
N GLY A 34 23.65 18.24 -19.98
CA GLY A 34 24.55 17.35 -20.71
C GLY A 34 24.11 15.89 -20.69
N ASP A 35 22.91 15.62 -20.19
CA ASP A 35 22.30 14.30 -20.06
C ASP A 35 21.81 13.77 -21.42
N PRO A 36 21.79 12.45 -21.61
CA PRO A 36 21.21 11.85 -22.80
C PRO A 36 19.68 11.90 -22.77
N VAL A 37 19.07 11.78 -23.96
CA VAL A 37 17.66 11.37 -24.08
C VAL A 37 17.60 10.03 -24.80
N SER A 38 16.48 9.31 -24.71
CA SER A 38 16.33 8.04 -25.41
C SER A 38 15.79 8.25 -26.83
N ASP A 39 16.34 7.55 -27.81
CA ASP A 39 15.71 7.38 -29.12
C ASP A 39 14.47 6.45 -29.05
N ILE A 40 13.83 6.20 -30.18
CA ILE A 40 12.65 5.32 -30.26
C ILE A 40 12.94 3.86 -29.90
N ASP A 41 14.19 3.43 -29.94
CA ASP A 41 14.62 2.06 -29.59
C ASP A 41 15.19 1.98 -28.16
N GLY A 42 15.13 3.09 -27.43
CA GLY A 42 15.57 3.21 -26.06
C GLY A 42 17.07 3.39 -25.88
N LYS A 43 17.82 3.71 -26.95
CA LYS A 43 19.25 3.99 -26.89
C LYS A 43 19.52 5.43 -26.48
N ASP A 44 20.60 5.66 -25.73
CA ASP A 44 20.97 7.00 -25.32
C ASP A 44 21.53 7.80 -26.51
N VAL A 45 20.95 8.97 -26.73
CA VAL A 45 21.42 9.96 -27.70
C VAL A 45 21.81 11.24 -26.98
N PHE A 46 23.05 11.67 -27.18
CA PHE A 46 23.60 12.89 -26.60
C PHE A 46 23.46 14.05 -27.57
N ILE A 47 22.48 14.89 -27.34
CA ILE A 47 22.25 16.08 -28.15
C ILE A 47 23.33 17.14 -27.84
N ALA A 48 23.87 17.79 -28.87
CA ALA A 48 24.84 18.85 -28.68
C ALA A 48 24.18 20.09 -28.04
N ASN A 49 24.80 20.65 -27.00
CA ASN A 49 24.35 21.88 -26.34
C ASN A 49 24.77 23.11 -27.16
N THR A 50 24.04 23.37 -28.25
CA THR A 50 24.31 24.49 -29.16
C THR A 50 23.11 25.43 -29.24
N SER A 51 23.37 26.73 -29.45
CA SER A 51 22.32 27.72 -29.70
C SER A 51 21.46 27.35 -30.92
N ARG A 52 22.07 26.68 -31.91
CA ARG A 52 21.37 26.12 -33.08
C ARG A 52 20.31 25.11 -32.66
N ASN A 53 20.67 24.06 -31.93
CA ASN A 53 19.72 23.02 -31.52
C ASN A 53 18.58 23.58 -30.66
N ILE A 54 18.91 24.46 -29.71
CA ILE A 54 17.91 25.08 -28.83
C ILE A 54 16.96 25.96 -29.63
N LYS A 55 17.48 26.79 -30.55
CA LYS A 55 16.66 27.64 -31.42
C LYS A 55 15.80 26.81 -32.36
N ALA A 56 16.38 25.77 -32.98
CA ALA A 56 15.69 24.87 -33.90
C ALA A 56 14.47 24.20 -33.24
N MET A 57 14.59 23.74 -31.99
CA MET A 57 13.44 23.22 -31.26
C MET A 57 12.40 24.29 -30.92
N LYS A 58 12.81 25.48 -30.47
CA LYS A 58 11.87 26.57 -30.16
C LYS A 58 11.09 27.01 -31.39
N ASP A 59 11.78 27.20 -32.51
CA ASP A 59 11.17 27.57 -33.79
C ASP A 59 10.21 26.48 -34.29
N TYR A 60 10.60 25.20 -34.19
CA TYR A 60 9.76 24.07 -34.56
C TYR A 60 8.45 23.99 -33.76
N ILE A 61 8.49 24.39 -32.49
CA ILE A 61 7.30 24.46 -31.64
C ILE A 61 6.42 25.67 -31.98
N ALA A 62 7.03 26.78 -32.41
CA ALA A 62 6.31 27.98 -32.84
C ALA A 62 5.64 27.84 -34.23
N ASP A 63 6.28 27.16 -35.19
CA ASP A 63 5.82 27.05 -36.58
C ASP A 63 5.27 25.64 -36.92
N ASN A 64 4.06 25.57 -37.51
CA ASN A 64 3.34 24.33 -37.82
C ASN A 64 3.63 23.76 -39.22
N SER A 65 4.62 24.29 -39.93
CA SER A 65 4.93 23.88 -41.30
C SER A 65 5.74 22.56 -41.40
N ALA A 66 6.60 22.27 -40.43
CA ALA A 66 7.56 21.14 -40.50
C ALA A 66 7.09 19.88 -39.74
N VAL A 67 7.39 18.70 -40.30
CA VAL A 67 7.09 17.39 -39.66
C VAL A 67 8.09 17.07 -38.54
N SER A 68 9.37 17.40 -38.73
CA SER A 68 10.45 17.25 -37.75
C SER A 68 11.57 18.26 -38.02
N VAL A 69 12.40 18.49 -37.00
CA VAL A 69 13.66 19.24 -37.10
C VAL A 69 14.87 18.33 -36.86
N SER A 70 15.96 18.55 -37.61
CA SER A 70 17.25 17.88 -37.45
C SER A 70 18.05 18.51 -36.31
N LEU A 71 18.60 17.68 -35.43
CA LEU A 71 19.38 18.08 -34.26
C LEU A 71 20.78 17.48 -34.32
N ASP A 72 21.78 18.31 -34.04
CA ASP A 72 23.18 17.88 -34.03
C ASP A 72 23.47 17.10 -32.73
N LEU A 73 24.12 15.95 -32.86
CA LEU A 73 24.56 15.12 -31.74
C LEU A 73 26.00 15.48 -31.33
N LYS A 74 26.38 15.18 -30.08
CA LYS A 74 27.75 15.42 -29.57
C LYS A 74 28.82 14.66 -30.36
N ASN A 75 28.46 13.57 -31.04
CA ASN A 75 29.37 12.77 -31.87
C ASN A 75 29.50 13.28 -33.32
N GLY A 76 28.90 14.42 -33.67
CA GLY A 76 28.95 15.01 -35.01
C GLY A 76 27.92 14.49 -36.01
N SER A 77 27.15 13.45 -35.67
CA SER A 77 26.01 13.00 -36.47
C SER A 77 24.72 13.78 -36.13
N THR A 78 23.61 13.47 -36.80
CA THR A 78 22.33 14.14 -36.55
C THR A 78 21.21 13.15 -36.24
N ILE A 79 20.18 13.63 -35.53
CA ILE A 79 18.94 12.90 -35.30
C ILE A 79 17.74 13.78 -35.64
N GLN A 80 16.69 13.19 -36.19
CA GLN A 80 15.41 13.88 -36.33
C GLN A 80 14.68 13.91 -34.99
N SER A 81 14.13 15.06 -34.61
CA SER A 81 13.36 15.25 -33.36
C SER A 81 12.21 14.25 -33.16
N ASN A 82 11.60 13.74 -34.24
CA ASN A 82 10.56 12.70 -34.16
C ASN A 82 11.11 11.28 -33.98
N MET A 83 12.43 11.09 -34.05
CA MET A 83 13.13 9.85 -33.72
C MET A 83 13.61 9.83 -32.27
N ILE A 84 13.36 10.89 -31.52
CA ILE A 84 13.44 10.87 -30.06
C ILE A 84 12.21 10.10 -29.55
N GLY A 85 12.47 9.16 -28.64
CA GLY A 85 11.43 8.37 -27.99
C GLY A 85 10.75 9.17 -26.88
N LYS A 86 9.43 9.03 -26.76
CA LYS A 86 8.66 9.50 -25.60
C LYS A 86 8.96 8.60 -24.40
N SER A 87 10.15 8.76 -23.85
CA SER A 87 10.64 8.01 -22.68
C SER A 87 9.98 8.47 -21.37
N PRO A 88 10.29 7.83 -20.23
CA PRO A 88 9.80 8.29 -18.92
C PRO A 88 10.11 9.76 -18.60
N LEU A 89 11.21 10.30 -19.13
CA LEU A 89 11.57 11.72 -19.01
C LEU A 89 10.44 12.64 -19.52
N PHE A 90 9.78 12.23 -20.62
CA PHE A 90 8.68 12.95 -21.25
C PHE A 90 7.29 12.47 -20.80
N GLY A 91 7.23 11.59 -19.79
CA GLY A 91 5.98 11.00 -19.31
C GLY A 91 5.38 9.99 -20.28
N GLY A 92 6.20 9.33 -21.10
CA GLY A 92 5.77 8.17 -21.86
C GLY A 92 6.07 6.85 -21.16
N GLN A 93 5.69 5.78 -21.86
CA GLN A 93 5.84 4.39 -21.46
C GLN A 93 6.39 3.61 -22.66
N GLY A 94 7.06 2.49 -22.43
CA GLY A 94 7.49 1.59 -23.51
C GLY A 94 6.29 0.93 -24.20
N ALA A 95 6.45 0.50 -25.45
CA ALA A 95 5.43 -0.26 -26.17
C ALA A 95 5.11 -1.56 -25.43
N GLY A 96 3.83 -1.92 -25.37
CA GLY A 96 3.36 -3.05 -24.56
C GLY A 96 3.25 -2.76 -23.06
N GLY A 97 3.67 -1.57 -22.59
CA GLY A 97 3.57 -1.12 -21.20
C GLY A 97 2.18 -0.66 -20.76
N GLY A 98 1.13 -1.02 -21.50
CA GLY A 98 -0.24 -0.70 -21.13
C GLY A 98 -0.80 -1.68 -20.11
N ALA A 99 -0.74 -1.34 -18.82
CA ALA A 99 -1.77 -1.70 -17.83
C ALA A 99 -1.54 -0.98 -16.49
N THR A 100 -2.60 -0.32 -16.03
CA THR A 100 -2.92 -0.13 -14.61
C THR A 100 -2.66 -1.38 -13.77
N GLY A 101 -2.03 -1.22 -12.60
CA GLY A 101 -2.49 -1.93 -11.41
C GLY A 101 -1.61 -3.01 -10.76
N ASP A 102 -0.36 -3.23 -11.17
CA ASP A 102 0.49 -4.22 -10.47
C ASP A 102 1.48 -3.56 -9.51
N THR A 103 1.14 -3.62 -8.22
CA THR A 103 1.94 -3.11 -7.10
C THR A 103 3.39 -3.63 -7.14
N ALA A 104 3.60 -4.89 -7.54
CA ALA A 104 4.93 -5.50 -7.58
C ALA A 104 5.90 -4.82 -8.55
N ARG A 105 5.39 -4.35 -9.70
CA ARG A 105 6.20 -3.63 -10.69
C ARG A 105 6.63 -2.27 -10.16
N PHE A 106 5.72 -1.54 -9.51
CA PHE A 106 6.04 -0.24 -8.92
C PHE A 106 7.13 -0.36 -7.84
N GLU A 107 7.00 -1.37 -6.98
CA GLU A 107 7.95 -1.63 -5.89
C GLU A 107 9.31 -2.07 -6.43
N SER A 108 9.33 -2.90 -7.48
CA SER A 108 10.56 -3.32 -8.17
C SER A 108 11.27 -2.14 -8.84
N LEU A 109 10.54 -1.20 -9.45
CA LEU A 109 11.12 0.02 -10.00
C LEU A 109 11.80 0.88 -8.92
N HIS A 110 11.21 0.98 -7.73
CA HIS A 110 11.82 1.73 -6.62
C HIS A 110 13.15 1.09 -6.18
N CYS A 111 13.22 -0.24 -6.08
CA CYS A 111 14.50 -0.94 -5.84
C CYS A 111 15.56 -0.54 -6.87
N LEU A 112 15.19 -0.51 -8.17
CA LEU A 112 16.12 -0.18 -9.24
C LEU A 112 16.64 1.25 -9.15
N TYR A 113 15.76 2.24 -8.92
CA TYR A 113 16.19 3.63 -8.77
C TYR A 113 17.11 3.83 -7.56
N ILE A 114 16.85 3.17 -6.44
CA ILE A 114 17.71 3.25 -5.27
C ILE A 114 19.14 2.80 -5.62
N VAL A 115 19.30 1.62 -6.25
CA VAL A 115 20.64 1.13 -6.60
C VAL A 115 21.30 1.94 -7.71
N ALA A 116 20.52 2.44 -8.67
CA ALA A 116 21.03 3.27 -9.76
C ALA A 116 21.55 4.61 -9.23
N ILE A 117 20.77 5.33 -8.41
CA ILE A 117 21.21 6.61 -7.82
C ILE A 117 22.40 6.41 -6.86
N LEU A 118 22.42 5.30 -6.12
CA LEU A 118 23.59 4.96 -5.30
C LEU A 118 24.84 4.75 -6.16
N GLY A 119 24.74 4.16 -7.34
CA GLY A 119 25.86 3.92 -8.23
C GLY A 119 26.30 5.14 -9.03
N GLU A 120 25.34 5.83 -9.66
CA GLU A 120 25.57 7.00 -10.52
C GLU A 120 25.86 8.27 -9.72
N GLY A 121 25.26 8.41 -8.53
CA GLY A 121 25.39 9.57 -7.65
C GLY A 121 24.10 10.37 -7.49
N THR A 122 23.93 10.98 -6.31
CA THR A 122 22.73 11.76 -5.94
C THR A 122 22.66 13.15 -6.57
N ARG A 123 23.71 13.58 -7.29
CA ARG A 123 23.74 14.90 -7.94
C ARG A 123 23.19 14.88 -9.37
N ASN A 124 23.04 13.70 -9.96
CA ASN A 124 22.53 13.58 -11.31
C ASN A 124 21.03 13.87 -11.34
N GLU A 125 20.59 14.56 -12.38
CA GLU A 125 19.18 14.88 -12.58
C GLU A 125 18.37 13.65 -13.02
N PHE A 126 17.05 13.76 -13.00
CA PHE A 126 16.17 12.67 -13.43
C PHE A 126 16.43 12.21 -14.88
N SER A 127 16.83 13.14 -15.77
CA SER A 127 17.20 12.87 -17.16
C SER A 127 18.38 11.91 -17.32
N HIS A 128 19.32 11.89 -16.38
CA HIS A 128 20.45 10.95 -16.38
C HIS A 128 20.02 9.48 -16.28
N PHE A 129 18.87 9.21 -15.64
CA PHE A 129 18.38 7.86 -15.38
C PHE A 129 17.53 7.33 -16.54
N THR A 130 18.15 7.25 -17.72
CA THR A 130 17.57 6.68 -18.94
C THR A 130 17.37 5.16 -18.83
N TYR A 131 16.72 4.57 -19.84
CA TYR A 131 16.58 3.12 -19.93
C TYR A 131 17.95 2.41 -19.93
N GLU A 132 18.95 2.89 -20.68
CA GLU A 132 20.28 2.30 -20.70
C GLU A 132 20.99 2.43 -19.35
N THR A 133 20.91 3.61 -18.72
CA THR A 133 21.45 3.79 -17.36
C THR A 133 20.80 2.83 -16.37
N LEU A 134 19.47 2.74 -16.36
CA LEU A 134 18.73 1.83 -15.48
C LEU A 134 19.06 0.36 -15.76
N LYS A 135 19.22 -0.03 -17.03
CA LYS A 135 19.57 -1.39 -17.45
C LYS A 135 20.93 -1.86 -16.91
N LYS A 136 21.90 -0.96 -16.72
CA LYS A 136 23.20 -1.27 -16.06
C LYS A 136 23.04 -1.81 -14.63
N TYR A 137 21.92 -1.47 -13.97
CA TYR A 137 21.68 -1.82 -12.57
C TYR A 137 20.67 -2.97 -12.38
N GLN A 138 20.11 -3.53 -13.45
CA GLN A 138 19.09 -4.59 -13.36
C GLN A 138 19.56 -5.79 -12.51
N GLY A 139 20.84 -6.19 -12.62
CA GLY A 139 21.41 -7.30 -11.85
C GLY A 139 21.82 -6.95 -10.41
N LYS A 140 21.56 -5.72 -9.95
CA LYS A 140 21.90 -5.24 -8.59
C LYS A 140 20.69 -5.18 -7.65
N VAL A 141 19.52 -5.58 -8.14
CA VAL A 141 18.29 -5.69 -7.34
C VAL A 141 17.83 -7.14 -7.27
N ASN A 142 17.20 -7.52 -6.16
CA ASN A 142 16.60 -8.84 -5.98
C ASN A 142 15.08 -8.67 -6.02
N VAL A 143 14.49 -8.79 -7.21
CA VAL A 143 13.06 -8.58 -7.44
C VAL A 143 12.45 -9.76 -8.18
N SER A 144 11.17 -10.06 -7.92
CA SER A 144 10.45 -11.16 -8.60
C SER A 144 10.07 -10.84 -10.05
N GLU A 145 9.96 -9.56 -10.39
CA GLU A 145 9.53 -9.09 -11.71
C GLU A 145 10.68 -9.10 -12.72
N ALA A 146 10.38 -9.40 -13.99
CA ALA A 146 11.36 -9.28 -15.06
C ALA A 146 11.63 -7.79 -15.39
N PHE A 147 12.89 -7.43 -15.68
CA PHE A 147 13.32 -6.03 -15.90
C PHE A 147 12.37 -5.21 -16.80
N GLU A 148 12.00 -5.77 -17.96
CA GLU A 148 11.16 -5.08 -18.95
C GLU A 148 9.74 -4.78 -18.45
N THR A 149 9.22 -5.51 -17.44
CA THR A 149 7.85 -5.31 -16.94
C THR A 149 7.75 -4.09 -16.04
N TYR A 150 8.80 -3.76 -15.29
CA TYR A 150 8.79 -2.66 -14.33
C TYR A 150 9.55 -1.42 -14.77
N VAL A 151 10.43 -1.50 -15.78
CA VAL A 151 11.13 -0.32 -16.32
C VAL A 151 10.35 0.42 -17.42
N ASN A 152 9.37 -0.24 -18.04
CA ASN A 152 8.59 0.31 -19.16
C ASN A 152 7.25 0.91 -18.72
N ILE A 153 7.07 1.16 -17.42
CA ILE A 153 5.85 1.72 -16.87
C ILE A 153 5.79 3.24 -17.03
N ASP A 154 4.63 3.83 -16.72
CA ASP A 154 4.38 5.26 -16.88
C ASP A 154 5.41 6.15 -16.12
N GLY A 155 5.85 7.22 -16.79
CA GLY A 155 6.87 8.13 -16.29
C GLY A 155 6.58 8.79 -14.94
N ASP A 156 5.31 8.91 -14.51
CA ASP A 156 4.99 9.40 -13.17
C ASP A 156 5.58 8.49 -12.07
N TRP A 157 5.62 7.18 -12.32
CA TRP A 157 6.19 6.22 -11.38
C TRP A 157 7.72 6.27 -11.37
N HIS A 158 8.35 6.54 -12.51
CA HIS A 158 9.79 6.80 -12.58
C HIS A 158 10.17 8.05 -11.77
N ALA A 159 9.41 9.14 -11.93
CA ALA A 159 9.62 10.36 -11.15
C ALA A 159 9.44 10.10 -9.65
N SER A 160 8.37 9.41 -9.24
CA SER A 160 8.15 9.01 -7.84
C SER A 160 9.31 8.19 -7.28
N ALA A 161 9.78 7.18 -8.03
CA ALA A 161 10.87 6.31 -7.62
C ALA A 161 12.19 7.07 -7.45
N TYR A 162 12.51 7.97 -8.39
CA TYR A 162 13.67 8.86 -8.31
C TYR A 162 13.62 9.75 -7.05
N GLN A 163 12.48 10.42 -6.82
CA GLN A 163 12.33 11.34 -5.69
C GLN A 163 12.43 10.60 -4.33
N ILE A 164 11.80 9.44 -4.22
CA ILE A 164 11.84 8.62 -2.99
C ILE A 164 13.26 8.10 -2.76
N ALA A 165 13.93 7.60 -3.79
CA ALA A 165 15.30 7.12 -3.67
C ALA A 165 16.27 8.23 -3.21
N GLN A 166 16.17 9.43 -3.79
CA GLN A 166 16.95 10.59 -3.34
C GLN A 166 16.72 10.90 -1.85
N ALA A 167 15.45 10.88 -1.39
CA ALA A 167 15.11 11.12 0.01
C ALA A 167 15.68 10.06 0.95
N LEU A 168 15.53 8.77 0.60
CA LEU A 168 16.02 7.63 1.38
C LEU A 168 17.54 7.65 1.51
N ILE A 169 18.25 7.92 0.41
CA ILE A 169 19.72 8.00 0.39
C ILE A 169 20.20 9.19 1.23
N LYS A 170 19.61 10.39 1.03
CA LYS A 170 19.97 11.59 1.79
C LYS A 170 19.80 11.42 3.29
N LYS A 171 18.76 10.68 3.72
CA LYS A 171 18.51 10.35 5.13
C LYS A 171 19.21 9.07 5.60
N LYS A 172 20.04 8.46 4.76
CA LYS A 172 20.86 7.27 5.07
C LYS A 172 20.05 6.03 5.46
N TYR A 173 18.80 5.90 5.01
CA TYR A 173 18.06 4.64 5.16
C TYR A 173 18.60 3.53 4.28
N VAL A 174 19.23 3.91 3.17
CA VAL A 174 19.87 3.03 2.20
C VAL A 174 21.24 3.60 1.83
N THR A 175 22.17 2.71 1.51
CA THR A 175 23.56 3.05 1.16
C THR A 175 24.08 2.06 0.12
N LYS A 176 25.24 2.33 -0.49
CA LYS A 176 25.92 1.38 -1.39
C LYS A 176 26.11 -0.01 -0.81
N ASN A 177 26.17 -0.16 0.53
CA ASN A 177 26.32 -1.44 1.24
C ASN A 177 25.02 -2.24 1.41
N HIS A 178 23.89 -1.78 0.89
CA HIS A 178 22.61 -2.49 0.94
C HIS A 178 22.34 -3.27 -0.35
N THR A 179 21.66 -4.40 -0.22
CA THR A 179 20.90 -5.09 -1.27
C THR A 179 19.42 -4.78 -1.10
N LEU A 180 18.68 -4.71 -2.21
CA LEU A 180 17.28 -4.31 -2.24
C LEU A 180 16.43 -5.51 -2.66
N HIS A 181 15.35 -5.75 -1.93
CA HIS A 181 14.59 -6.99 -1.96
C HIS A 181 13.10 -6.71 -2.13
N ARG A 182 12.47 -7.35 -3.13
CA ARG A 182 11.02 -7.28 -3.38
C ARG A 182 10.48 -8.62 -3.90
N GLY A 183 9.58 -9.25 -3.14
CA GLY A 183 8.94 -10.51 -3.53
C GLY A 183 9.91 -11.67 -3.74
N ASP A 184 11.14 -11.53 -3.24
CA ASP A 184 12.19 -12.51 -3.36
C ASP A 184 12.28 -13.37 -2.09
N SER A 185 13.18 -14.36 -2.11
CA SER A 185 13.34 -15.29 -0.99
C SER A 185 13.74 -14.63 0.34
N VAL A 186 14.42 -13.47 0.30
CA VAL A 186 14.82 -12.74 1.51
C VAL A 186 13.63 -12.03 2.13
N MET A 187 12.83 -11.30 1.35
CA MET A 187 11.60 -10.67 1.83
C MET A 187 10.63 -11.72 2.40
N GLU A 188 10.46 -12.84 1.69
CA GLU A 188 9.64 -13.97 2.15
C GLU A 188 10.16 -14.58 3.46
N ALA A 189 11.48 -14.69 3.64
CA ALA A 189 12.05 -15.21 4.88
C ALA A 189 11.74 -14.32 6.09
N ILE A 190 11.74 -12.99 5.91
CA ILE A 190 11.39 -12.04 6.98
C ILE A 190 9.93 -12.23 7.40
N TYR A 191 8.99 -12.35 6.46
CA TYR A 191 7.58 -12.58 6.78
C TYR A 191 7.31 -13.97 7.37
N LYS A 192 8.00 -15.00 6.89
CA LYS A 192 7.92 -16.35 7.48
C LYS A 192 8.41 -16.40 8.93
N ALA A 193 9.37 -15.56 9.31
CA ALA A 193 9.81 -15.46 10.70
C ALA A 193 8.66 -14.99 11.61
N LYS A 194 7.88 -13.99 11.18
CA LYS A 194 6.66 -13.53 11.87
C LYS A 194 5.62 -14.64 11.97
N ASP A 195 5.32 -15.34 10.87
CA ASP A 195 4.33 -16.44 10.89
C ASP A 195 4.72 -17.53 11.88
N ARG A 196 6.01 -17.89 11.91
CA ARG A 196 6.55 -18.89 12.84
C ARG A 196 6.32 -18.49 14.30
N VAL A 197 6.75 -17.29 14.71
CA VAL A 197 6.64 -16.88 16.12
C VAL A 197 5.18 -16.69 16.55
N ARG A 198 4.30 -16.20 15.67
CA ARG A 198 2.86 -16.13 15.99
C ARG A 198 2.23 -17.50 16.21
N LYS A 199 2.61 -18.49 15.38
CA LYS A 199 2.15 -19.87 15.56
C LYS A 199 2.63 -20.45 16.89
N LEU A 200 3.87 -20.19 17.29
CA LEU A 200 4.42 -20.63 18.59
C LEU A 200 3.64 -20.02 19.76
N GLU A 201 3.21 -18.76 19.63
CA GLU A 201 2.42 -18.05 20.64
C GLU A 201 0.91 -18.32 20.55
N SER A 202 0.46 -19.27 19.72
CA SER A 202 -0.96 -19.54 19.45
C SER A 202 -1.77 -18.30 19.03
N LYS A 203 -1.10 -17.29 18.45
CA LYS A 203 -1.73 -16.10 17.88
C LYS A 203 -2.29 -16.41 16.49
N PRO A 204 -3.44 -15.82 16.10
CA PRO A 204 -3.97 -15.99 14.75
C PRO A 204 -3.01 -15.44 13.71
N SER A 205 -3.08 -15.97 12.48
CA SER A 205 -2.34 -15.43 11.35
C SER A 205 -2.68 -13.95 11.16
N LEU A 206 -1.63 -13.15 10.93
CA LEU A 206 -1.71 -11.71 10.69
C LEU A 206 -1.13 -11.43 9.31
N ASN A 207 -1.85 -10.71 8.46
CA ASN A 207 -1.34 -10.28 7.16
C ASN A 207 -0.01 -9.51 7.35
N SER A 208 1.00 -9.82 6.54
CA SER A 208 2.33 -9.19 6.59
C SER A 208 2.26 -7.66 6.57
N ASP A 209 1.39 -7.06 5.75
CA ASP A 209 1.22 -5.60 5.66
C ASP A 209 0.69 -4.97 6.96
N LYS A 210 0.03 -5.77 7.80
CA LYS A 210 -0.45 -5.33 9.13
C LYS A 210 0.62 -5.44 10.21
N TRP A 211 1.66 -6.24 9.96
CA TRP A 211 2.79 -6.40 10.84
C TRP A 211 3.94 -5.45 10.49
N ASN A 212 4.32 -5.41 9.21
CA ASN A 212 5.28 -4.48 8.63
C ASN A 212 4.81 -4.16 7.20
N PRO A 213 4.38 -2.92 6.90
CA PRO A 213 3.94 -2.52 5.56
C PRO A 213 5.11 -2.25 4.61
N GLY A 214 6.24 -2.91 4.81
CA GLY A 214 7.44 -2.77 4.01
C GLY A 214 7.22 -3.32 2.61
N ASP A 215 6.88 -2.42 1.70
CA ASP A 215 6.70 -2.71 0.27
C ASP A 215 8.02 -3.19 -0.35
N ILE A 216 9.17 -2.72 0.14
CA ILE A 216 10.52 -3.24 -0.18
C ILE A 216 11.38 -3.36 1.09
N TRP A 217 12.43 -4.17 1.02
CA TRP A 217 13.40 -4.32 2.11
C TRP A 217 14.82 -3.97 1.65
N ALA A 218 15.51 -3.13 2.42
CA ALA A 218 16.94 -2.89 2.28
C ALA A 218 17.71 -3.68 3.34
N VAL A 219 18.62 -4.55 2.91
CA VAL A 219 19.41 -5.42 3.79
C VAL A 219 20.89 -5.14 3.56
N LYS A 220 21.65 -4.86 4.61
CA LYS A 220 23.10 -4.66 4.50
C LYS A 220 23.77 -5.96 4.07
N ARG A 221 24.69 -5.89 3.10
CA ARG A 221 25.43 -7.05 2.59
C ARG A 221 26.10 -7.83 3.73
N GLY A 222 26.07 -9.15 3.62
CA GLY A 222 26.62 -10.07 4.63
C GLY A 222 25.67 -10.38 5.79
N ILE A 223 24.51 -9.74 5.87
CA ILE A 223 23.46 -10.10 6.83
C ILE A 223 22.49 -11.08 6.17
N ASP A 224 22.21 -12.19 6.86
CA ASP A 224 21.14 -13.12 6.50
C ASP A 224 19.94 -12.96 7.46
N PRO A 225 18.86 -12.27 7.04
CA PRO A 225 17.66 -12.12 7.86
C PRO A 225 17.03 -13.45 8.27
N LYS A 226 17.14 -14.51 7.43
CA LYS A 226 16.56 -15.82 7.72
C LYS A 226 17.22 -16.45 8.95
N ALA A 227 18.55 -16.57 8.94
CA ALA A 227 19.29 -17.12 10.07
C ALA A 227 19.19 -16.24 11.33
N LEU A 228 19.19 -14.92 11.16
CA LEU A 228 19.08 -13.97 12.25
C LEU A 228 17.72 -14.08 12.97
N PHE A 229 16.62 -14.02 12.21
CA PHE A 229 15.26 -14.00 12.76
C PHE A 229 14.73 -15.39 13.14
N ALA A 230 15.40 -16.48 12.73
CA ALA A 230 15.11 -17.83 13.21
C ALA A 230 15.32 -17.98 14.73
N LYS A 231 16.15 -17.13 15.35
CA LYS A 231 16.47 -17.17 16.78
C LYS A 231 15.34 -16.67 17.68
N ALA A 232 14.46 -15.81 17.17
CA ALA A 232 13.33 -15.29 17.94
C ALA A 232 12.33 -16.40 18.28
N LYS A 233 11.88 -16.48 19.52
CA LYS A 233 10.88 -17.44 19.99
C LYS A 233 9.51 -16.79 20.18
N THR A 234 9.49 -15.48 20.42
CA THR A 234 8.28 -14.67 20.57
C THR A 234 8.21 -13.57 19.53
N LEU A 235 7.03 -13.01 19.30
CA LEU A 235 6.88 -11.86 18.40
C LEU A 235 7.55 -10.61 18.95
N ALA A 236 7.56 -10.44 20.27
CA ALA A 236 8.26 -9.34 20.93
C ALA A 236 9.78 -9.40 20.66
N GLU A 237 10.40 -10.57 20.81
CA GLU A 237 11.83 -10.76 20.48
C GLU A 237 12.13 -10.46 19.00
N LEU A 238 11.25 -10.91 18.09
CA LEU A 238 11.40 -10.64 16.67
C LEU A 238 11.32 -9.13 16.36
N ASN A 239 10.36 -8.42 16.97
CA ASN A 239 10.21 -6.98 16.79
C ASN A 239 11.38 -6.19 17.36
N ILE A 240 11.92 -6.59 18.53
CA ILE A 240 13.13 -5.99 19.10
C ILE A 240 14.32 -6.17 18.15
N LEU A 241 14.49 -7.36 17.54
CA LEU A 241 15.54 -7.58 16.54
C LEU A 241 15.34 -6.67 15.33
N ILE A 242 14.14 -6.59 14.77
CA ILE A 242 13.86 -5.71 13.62
C ILE A 242 14.09 -4.24 13.98
N LEU A 243 13.64 -3.79 15.15
CA LEU A 243 13.85 -2.43 15.65
C LEU A 243 15.35 -2.12 15.75
N LYS A 244 16.15 -3.00 16.37
CA LYS A 244 17.60 -2.84 16.47
C LYS A 244 18.24 -2.74 15.08
N HIS A 245 17.84 -3.58 14.14
CA HIS A 245 18.39 -3.54 12.78
C HIS A 245 17.92 -2.32 11.97
N PHE A 246 16.70 -1.84 12.22
CA PHE A 246 16.14 -0.63 11.65
C PHE A 246 16.83 0.64 12.17
N GLN A 247 17.07 0.75 13.48
CA GLN A 247 17.80 1.86 14.10
C GLN A 247 19.23 1.94 13.55
N ASN A 248 19.88 0.77 13.41
CA ASN A 248 21.25 0.67 12.88
C ASN A 248 21.33 0.76 11.33
N LYS A 249 20.20 0.92 10.62
CA LYS A 249 20.12 0.94 9.15
C LYS A 249 20.86 -0.25 8.53
N THR A 250 20.56 -1.45 9.03
CA THR A 250 21.14 -2.72 8.57
C THR A 250 20.09 -3.66 7.98
N ILE A 251 18.84 -3.59 8.46
CA ILE A 251 17.67 -4.18 7.81
C ILE A 251 16.58 -3.12 7.95
N VAL A 252 16.05 -2.64 6.83
CA VAL A 252 15.07 -1.55 6.79
C VAL A 252 13.88 -1.96 5.93
N GLY A 253 12.72 -2.15 6.55
CA GLY A 253 11.45 -2.22 5.85
C GLY A 253 11.02 -0.82 5.39
N ILE A 254 10.69 -0.67 4.11
CA ILE A 254 10.37 0.61 3.49
C ILE A 254 8.98 0.51 2.88
N SER A 255 8.02 1.25 3.44
CA SER A 255 6.68 1.43 2.87
C SER A 255 6.68 2.60 1.89
N LEU A 256 6.09 2.42 0.72
CA LEU A 256 6.07 3.30 -0.42
C LEU A 256 4.64 3.80 -0.68
N LYS A 257 4.51 5.11 -0.90
CA LYS A 257 3.32 5.73 -1.48
C LYS A 257 3.73 6.59 -2.65
N LYS A 258 2.92 6.56 -3.72
CA LYS A 258 3.16 7.37 -4.92
C LYS A 258 3.34 8.84 -4.53
N VAL A 259 4.40 9.45 -5.03
CA VAL A 259 4.67 10.88 -4.89
C VAL A 259 4.48 11.54 -6.24
N GLY A 260 3.72 12.64 -6.29
CA GLY A 260 3.56 13.41 -7.51
C GLY A 260 4.86 14.07 -7.95
N LYS A 261 5.03 14.25 -9.26
CA LYS A 261 6.21 14.93 -9.82
C LYS A 261 6.41 16.31 -9.18
N ASN A 262 7.65 16.65 -8.84
CA ASN A 262 8.06 17.88 -8.17
C ASN A 262 7.43 18.12 -6.78
N LYS A 263 6.83 17.09 -6.16
CA LYS A 263 6.36 17.17 -4.77
C LYS A 263 7.45 16.75 -3.78
N ARG A 264 7.37 17.28 -2.55
CA ARG A 264 8.30 16.93 -1.49
C ARG A 264 7.98 15.52 -0.94
N VAL A 265 9.02 14.72 -0.75
CA VAL A 265 8.92 13.44 -0.04
C VAL A 265 9.04 13.67 1.46
N LYS A 266 8.11 13.11 2.23
CA LYS A 266 8.18 12.97 3.68
C LYS A 266 8.59 11.54 4.02
N LEU A 267 9.58 11.42 4.90
CA LEU A 267 9.98 10.16 5.53
C LEU A 267 9.53 10.20 6.99
N GLY A 268 8.80 9.17 7.42
CA GLY A 268 8.38 8.99 8.80
C GLY A 268 8.76 7.61 9.30
N ASP A 269 9.39 7.55 10.48
CA ASP A 269 9.66 6.29 11.16
C ASP A 269 8.46 5.88 11.99
N TYR A 270 8.12 4.61 11.93
CA TYR A 270 6.98 4.02 12.62
C TYR A 270 7.43 2.79 13.39
N ASN A 271 6.76 2.56 14.52
CA ASN A 271 7.02 1.46 15.43
C ASN A 271 8.47 1.44 15.96
N ILE A 272 9.00 2.61 16.34
CA ILE A 272 10.38 2.78 16.82
C ILE A 272 10.52 3.08 18.32
N GLU A 273 9.41 3.23 19.04
CA GLU A 273 9.37 3.49 20.49
C GLU A 273 8.79 2.27 21.23
N ASP A 274 9.17 2.06 22.50
CA ASP A 274 8.79 0.88 23.30
C ASP A 274 7.30 0.79 23.65
N SER A 275 6.49 1.82 23.33
CA SER A 275 5.03 1.75 23.44
C SER A 275 4.36 2.60 22.37
N ILE A 276 3.87 1.95 21.31
CA ILE A 276 3.27 2.62 20.12
C ILE A 276 1.74 2.61 20.16
N LEU A 277 1.14 1.98 21.17
CA LEU A 277 -0.30 1.81 21.22
C LEU A 277 -0.99 3.09 21.66
N ASP A 278 -1.78 3.64 20.75
CA ASP A 278 -2.77 4.64 21.10
C ASP A 278 -3.79 3.96 22.03
N THR A 279 -4.10 4.58 23.16
CA THR A 279 -5.25 4.17 23.97
C THR A 279 -6.52 4.69 23.31
N HIS A 280 -7.48 3.81 23.08
CA HIS A 280 -8.77 4.16 22.50
C HIS A 280 -9.91 3.85 23.45
N LYS A 281 -10.92 4.73 23.47
CA LYS A 281 -12.09 4.54 24.33
C LYS A 281 -13.28 4.04 23.53
N PHE A 282 -13.92 2.99 24.01
CA PHE A 282 -15.20 2.55 23.48
C PHE A 282 -16.25 3.62 23.74
N SER A 283 -17.01 4.00 22.71
CA SER A 283 -18.10 4.96 22.84
C SER A 283 -19.45 4.28 22.70
N ARG A 284 -19.67 3.53 21.61
CA ARG A 284 -20.96 2.88 21.34
C ARG A 284 -20.87 1.77 20.30
N PHE A 285 -21.76 0.79 20.39
CA PHE A 285 -22.04 -0.14 19.29
C PHE A 285 -23.51 -0.06 18.91
N THR A 286 -23.82 -0.13 17.62
CA THR A 286 -25.20 -0.11 17.12
C THR A 286 -25.34 -0.94 15.86
N LEU A 287 -26.49 -1.59 15.70
CA LEU A 287 -26.91 -2.22 14.45
C LEU A 287 -27.77 -1.28 13.58
N GLU A 288 -28.16 -0.11 14.08
CA GLU A 288 -28.99 0.86 13.37
C GLU A 288 -28.13 1.87 12.62
N THR A 289 -28.56 2.26 11.43
CA THR A 289 -27.91 3.31 10.62
C THR A 289 -28.02 4.71 11.23
N ALA A 290 -29.12 4.97 11.94
CA ALA A 290 -29.38 6.15 12.76
C ALA A 290 -30.26 5.75 13.94
N ALA A 291 -30.20 6.50 15.04
CA ALA A 291 -30.96 6.19 16.25
C ALA A 291 -32.48 6.07 15.96
N GLY A 292 -33.08 4.97 16.39
CA GLY A 292 -34.52 4.71 16.22
C GLY A 292 -34.92 4.19 14.83
N LYS A 293 -33.96 3.98 13.92
CA LYS A 293 -34.21 3.24 12.67
C LYS A 293 -34.13 1.75 12.96
N SER A 294 -34.86 0.93 12.20
CA SER A 294 -34.77 -0.53 12.35
C SER A 294 -33.32 -1.05 12.18
N ILE A 295 -32.94 -2.06 12.98
CA ILE A 295 -31.68 -2.79 12.85
C ILE A 295 -31.56 -3.50 11.49
N TRP A 296 -32.68 -3.70 10.79
CA TRP A 296 -32.74 -4.31 9.48
C TRP A 296 -32.54 -3.30 8.33
N SER A 297 -32.29 -2.03 8.66
CA SER A 297 -31.96 -0.98 7.67
C SER A 297 -30.57 -1.15 7.05
N SER A 298 -29.68 -1.90 7.70
CA SER A 298 -28.36 -2.26 7.17
C SER A 298 -27.97 -3.65 7.64
N LYS A 299 -27.11 -4.32 6.87
CA LYS A 299 -26.52 -5.62 7.26
C LYS A 299 -25.26 -5.48 8.11
N TYR A 300 -24.84 -4.26 8.43
CA TYR A 300 -23.58 -3.97 9.11
C TYR A 300 -23.78 -3.63 10.59
N GLY A 301 -22.78 -3.96 11.40
CA GLY A 301 -22.62 -3.40 12.74
C GLY A 301 -21.77 -2.14 12.70
N PHE A 302 -22.11 -1.16 13.52
CA PHE A 302 -21.39 0.11 13.61
C PHE A 302 -20.77 0.25 14.99
N PHE A 303 -19.46 0.39 15.02
CA PHE A 303 -18.66 0.55 16.22
C PHE A 303 -18.09 1.95 16.27
N ILE A 304 -18.32 2.64 17.38
CA ILE A 304 -17.95 4.02 17.58
C ILE A 304 -16.97 4.07 18.74
N TYR A 305 -15.85 4.74 18.52
CA TYR A 305 -14.76 4.90 19.46
C TYR A 305 -14.23 6.33 19.41
N ASP A 306 -13.49 6.74 20.44
CA ASP A 306 -12.97 8.11 20.61
C ASP A 306 -14.03 9.17 20.26
N ASN A 307 -15.22 9.02 20.86
CA ASN A 307 -16.42 9.84 20.70
C ASN A 307 -17.16 9.65 19.36
N ASN A 308 -16.50 9.82 18.22
CA ASN A 308 -17.18 9.87 16.91
C ASN A 308 -16.50 9.09 15.78
N LYS A 309 -15.32 8.50 16.02
CA LYS A 309 -14.66 7.69 15.00
C LYS A 309 -15.44 6.40 14.80
N LYS A 310 -15.57 5.95 13.55
CA LYS A 310 -16.46 4.84 13.19
C LYS A 310 -15.69 3.70 12.53
N ALA A 311 -16.03 2.48 12.92
CA ALA A 311 -15.67 1.26 12.21
C ALA A 311 -16.94 0.44 11.90
N GLU A 312 -16.89 -0.36 10.83
CA GLU A 312 -17.98 -1.22 10.40
C GLU A 312 -17.61 -2.68 10.50
N VAL A 313 -18.46 -3.47 11.16
CA VAL A 313 -18.45 -4.93 11.05
C VAL A 313 -19.20 -5.28 9.78
N ARG A 314 -18.48 -5.82 8.79
CA ARG A 314 -19.02 -6.14 7.48
C ARG A 314 -18.42 -7.40 6.89
N SER A 315 -19.17 -8.08 6.04
CA SER A 315 -18.62 -9.13 5.19
C SER A 315 -18.15 -8.55 3.84
N PRO A 316 -16.97 -8.95 3.31
CA PRO A 316 -16.47 -8.48 2.02
C PRO A 316 -17.24 -9.07 0.83
N SER A 317 -17.89 -10.23 1.01
CA SER A 317 -18.67 -10.95 0.01
C SER A 317 -19.83 -11.69 0.69
N VAL A 318 -20.81 -12.20 -0.04
CA VAL A 318 -21.89 -13.00 0.57
C VAL A 318 -21.29 -14.22 1.28
N PHE A 319 -21.60 -14.41 2.57
CA PHE A 319 -21.06 -15.46 3.45
C PHE A 319 -19.54 -15.42 3.72
N GLY A 320 -18.82 -14.39 3.25
CA GLY A 320 -17.40 -14.22 3.52
C GLY A 320 -17.11 -13.95 4.99
N ALA A 321 -15.92 -14.32 5.47
CA ALA A 321 -15.51 -14.01 6.84
C ALA A 321 -15.56 -12.49 7.10
N LEU A 322 -16.05 -12.11 8.28
CA LEU A 322 -16.28 -10.70 8.59
C LEU A 322 -14.96 -9.94 8.73
N ASN A 323 -15.03 -8.64 8.54
CA ASN A 323 -13.94 -7.72 8.81
C ASN A 323 -14.46 -6.56 9.63
N PHE A 324 -13.61 -6.02 10.49
CA PHE A 324 -13.77 -4.66 11.00
C PHE A 324 -13.07 -3.70 10.05
N GLU A 325 -13.75 -2.67 9.58
CA GLU A 325 -13.18 -1.65 8.68
C GLU A 325 -13.37 -0.25 9.25
N LEU A 326 -12.28 0.51 9.41
CA LEU A 326 -12.33 1.92 9.75
C LEU A 326 -13.05 2.73 8.65
N LYS A 327 -13.83 3.74 9.04
CA LYS A 327 -14.37 4.72 8.10
C LYS A 327 -13.57 6.01 8.16
N GLY A 328 -13.09 6.46 7.00
CA GLY A 328 -12.42 7.75 6.80
C GLY A 328 -12.61 8.27 5.38
N THR A 329 -12.40 9.58 5.18
CA THR A 329 -12.43 10.23 3.86
C THR A 329 -11.11 9.98 3.13
N GLY A 330 -11.05 8.89 2.33
CA GLY A 330 -9.92 8.52 1.48
C GLY A 330 -9.39 7.10 1.71
N ALA A 331 -8.42 6.66 0.90
CA ALA A 331 -7.84 5.30 0.84
C ALA A 331 -7.04 4.86 2.10
N ARG A 332 -7.35 5.41 3.27
CA ARG A 332 -6.65 5.21 4.56
C ARG A 332 -7.43 4.36 5.58
N ALA A 333 -8.48 3.68 5.16
CA ALA A 333 -9.32 2.86 6.03
C ALA A 333 -8.67 1.50 6.35
N GLY A 334 -7.97 1.41 7.48
CA GLY A 334 -7.45 0.15 8.02
C GLY A 334 -8.56 -0.88 8.27
N ARG A 335 -8.24 -2.17 8.09
CA ARG A 335 -9.16 -3.30 8.29
C ARG A 335 -8.50 -4.38 9.16
N THR A 336 -9.30 -5.10 9.93
CA THR A 336 -8.86 -6.32 10.64
C THR A 336 -9.82 -7.47 10.38
N GLY A 337 -9.26 -8.67 10.28
CA GLY A 337 -10.00 -9.89 9.92
C GLY A 337 -10.72 -10.53 11.10
N TYR A 338 -11.73 -11.37 10.81
CA TYR A 338 -12.55 -12.01 11.85
C TYR A 338 -11.74 -12.84 12.86
N GLY A 339 -10.69 -13.55 12.42
CA GLY A 339 -9.84 -14.33 13.31
C GLY A 339 -9.21 -13.48 14.43
N GLN A 340 -8.75 -12.28 14.11
CA GLN A 340 -8.25 -11.34 15.11
C GLN A 340 -9.38 -10.88 16.05
N LEU A 341 -10.58 -10.62 15.55
CA LEU A 341 -11.71 -10.22 16.39
C LEU A 341 -12.12 -11.31 17.38
N MET A 342 -12.13 -12.57 16.96
CA MET A 342 -12.39 -13.71 17.84
C MET A 342 -11.32 -13.80 18.93
N TYR A 343 -10.04 -13.66 18.57
CA TYR A 343 -8.93 -13.64 19.51
C TYR A 343 -9.05 -12.49 20.52
N SER A 344 -9.18 -11.24 20.06
CA SER A 344 -9.29 -10.06 20.92
C SER A 344 -10.53 -10.13 21.82
N SER A 345 -11.64 -10.69 21.34
CA SER A 345 -12.84 -10.92 22.15
C SER A 345 -12.59 -11.96 23.26
N GLY A 346 -11.86 -13.04 22.94
CA GLY A 346 -11.47 -14.05 23.94
C GLY A 346 -10.60 -13.45 25.04
N ILE A 347 -9.59 -12.66 24.67
CA ILE A 347 -8.64 -12.04 25.61
C ILE A 347 -9.30 -10.95 26.47
N HIS A 348 -9.92 -9.95 25.83
CA HIS A 348 -10.36 -8.74 26.53
C HIS A 348 -11.79 -8.85 27.05
N LEU A 349 -12.69 -9.39 26.23
CA LEU A 349 -14.11 -9.49 26.57
C LEU A 349 -14.44 -10.80 27.31
N LYS A 350 -13.50 -11.76 27.34
CA LYS A 350 -13.71 -13.12 27.88
C LYS A 350 -14.89 -13.82 27.23
N LYS A 351 -15.08 -13.60 25.92
CA LYS A 351 -16.17 -14.18 25.12
C LYS A 351 -15.61 -14.85 23.87
N ILE A 352 -15.98 -16.10 23.68
CA ILE A 352 -15.73 -16.85 22.46
C ILE A 352 -16.80 -16.46 21.45
N LEU A 353 -16.39 -15.97 20.29
CA LEU A 353 -17.28 -15.67 19.18
C LEU A 353 -17.44 -16.92 18.30
N PRO A 354 -18.61 -17.14 17.67
CA PRO A 354 -18.80 -18.24 16.74
C PRO A 354 -17.89 -18.10 15.52
N THR A 355 -17.49 -19.23 14.93
CA THR A 355 -16.75 -19.25 13.67
C THR A 355 -17.61 -18.77 12.50
N ASN A 356 -16.98 -18.33 11.41
CA ASN A 356 -17.74 -17.94 10.20
C ASN A 356 -18.58 -19.10 9.65
N LYS A 357 -18.10 -20.35 9.77
CA LYS A 357 -18.83 -21.54 9.34
C LYS A 357 -20.13 -21.70 10.15
N GLU A 358 -20.07 -21.57 11.47
CA GLU A 358 -21.24 -21.64 12.34
C GLU A 358 -22.23 -20.51 12.04
N LEU A 359 -21.74 -19.28 11.86
CA LEU A 359 -22.57 -18.13 11.50
C LEU A 359 -23.30 -18.33 10.17
N VAL A 360 -22.63 -18.88 9.15
CA VAL A 360 -23.26 -19.16 7.84
C VAL A 360 -24.36 -20.20 8.00
N THR A 361 -24.10 -21.27 8.76
CA THR A 361 -25.09 -22.32 9.05
C THR A 361 -26.30 -21.72 9.77
N GLN A 362 -26.08 -20.95 10.84
CA GLN A 362 -27.14 -20.32 11.62
C GLN A 362 -27.97 -19.35 10.76
N ALA A 363 -27.33 -18.51 9.95
CA ALA A 363 -28.03 -17.55 9.11
C ALA A 363 -28.94 -18.21 8.08
N LYS A 364 -28.53 -19.33 7.49
CA LYS A 364 -29.38 -20.11 6.57
C LYS A 364 -30.59 -20.71 7.29
N LEU A 365 -30.41 -21.20 8.52
CA LEU A 365 -31.51 -21.73 9.32
C LEU A 365 -32.51 -20.64 9.74
N LEU A 366 -32.02 -19.46 10.12
CA LEU A 366 -32.83 -18.31 10.55
C LEU A 366 -33.78 -17.78 9.47
N VAL A 367 -33.44 -17.92 8.18
CA VAL A 367 -34.30 -17.48 7.06
C VAL A 367 -35.00 -18.65 6.35
N SER A 368 -34.92 -19.85 6.90
CA SER A 368 -35.63 -21.01 6.34
C SER A 368 -37.15 -20.87 6.53
N ASN A 369 -37.93 -21.67 5.82
CA ASN A 369 -39.40 -21.65 5.94
C ASN A 369 -39.90 -21.95 7.37
N ARG A 370 -39.10 -22.64 8.18
CA ARG A 370 -39.40 -22.99 9.58
C ARG A 370 -38.14 -22.80 10.42
N PRO A 371 -37.80 -21.55 10.79
CA PRO A 371 -36.59 -21.28 11.55
C PRO A 371 -36.70 -21.88 12.97
N PRO A 372 -35.63 -22.48 13.52
CA PRO A 372 -35.67 -23.03 14.88
C PRO A 372 -35.91 -21.94 15.92
N GLU A 373 -36.97 -22.06 16.72
CA GLU A 373 -37.40 -21.03 17.69
C GLU A 373 -36.28 -20.63 18.66
N LYS A 374 -35.51 -21.61 19.14
CA LYS A 374 -34.34 -21.36 20.00
C LYS A 374 -33.32 -20.45 19.32
N LEU A 375 -33.03 -20.67 18.04
CA LEU A 375 -32.05 -19.86 17.30
C LEU A 375 -32.55 -18.42 17.07
N VAL A 376 -33.85 -18.25 16.80
CA VAL A 376 -34.48 -16.91 16.70
C VAL A 376 -34.43 -16.19 18.06
N THR A 377 -34.73 -16.92 19.14
CA THR A 377 -34.59 -16.47 20.54
C THR A 377 -33.18 -16.04 20.87
N ASP A 378 -32.19 -16.87 20.57
CA ASP A 378 -30.78 -16.56 20.82
C ASP A 378 -30.35 -15.31 20.03
N PHE A 379 -30.71 -15.19 18.75
CA PHE A 379 -30.35 -14.03 17.95
C PHE A 379 -31.01 -12.74 18.47
N PHE A 380 -32.30 -12.78 18.78
CA PHE A 380 -32.99 -11.64 19.37
C PHE A 380 -32.38 -11.22 20.71
N ASN A 381 -31.98 -12.17 21.56
CA ASN A 381 -31.35 -11.87 22.84
C ASN A 381 -29.99 -11.17 22.67
N LEU A 382 -29.23 -11.50 21.62
CA LEU A 382 -28.03 -10.74 21.25
C LEU A 382 -28.38 -9.31 20.87
N VAL A 383 -29.42 -9.12 20.06
CA VAL A 383 -29.89 -7.79 19.66
C VAL A 383 -30.34 -6.98 20.87
N LYS A 384 -31.10 -7.57 21.81
CA LYS A 384 -31.59 -6.88 23.01
C LYS A 384 -30.48 -6.37 23.92
N LYS A 385 -29.29 -7.00 23.91
CA LYS A 385 -28.12 -6.51 24.63
C LYS A 385 -27.54 -5.21 24.05
N ILE A 386 -27.78 -4.97 22.76
CA ILE A 386 -27.33 -3.76 22.05
C ILE A 386 -28.46 -2.72 22.03
N HIS A 387 -29.68 -3.18 21.77
CA HIS A 387 -30.89 -2.39 21.60
C HIS A 387 -32.00 -2.90 22.52
N PRO A 388 -32.01 -2.50 23.80
CA PRO A 388 -32.95 -3.03 24.80
C PRO A 388 -34.43 -2.76 24.50
N LYS A 389 -34.73 -1.82 23.60
CA LYS A 389 -36.09 -1.44 23.22
C LYS A 389 -36.61 -2.16 21.97
N THR A 390 -35.82 -3.05 21.35
CA THR A 390 -36.30 -3.81 20.17
C THR A 390 -37.51 -4.66 20.53
N ASP A 391 -38.57 -4.53 19.72
CA ASP A 391 -39.76 -5.35 19.78
C ASP A 391 -39.54 -6.70 19.09
N ARG A 392 -40.05 -7.77 19.69
CA ARG A 392 -39.83 -9.14 19.22
C ARG A 392 -40.61 -9.44 17.94
N LEU A 393 -41.86 -9.02 17.87
CA LEU A 393 -42.74 -9.31 16.72
C LEU A 393 -42.23 -8.58 15.48
N GLN A 394 -41.88 -7.30 15.63
CA GLN A 394 -41.26 -6.51 14.56
C GLN A 394 -39.92 -7.12 14.12
N PHE A 395 -39.06 -7.52 15.07
CA PHE A 395 -37.79 -8.17 14.77
C PHE A 395 -37.95 -9.39 13.88
N GLU A 396 -38.85 -10.31 14.24
CA GLU A 396 -39.08 -11.53 13.46
C GLU A 396 -39.72 -11.26 12.11
N SER A 397 -40.70 -10.34 12.06
CA SER A 397 -41.38 -9.97 10.82
C SER A 397 -40.39 -9.42 9.78
N GLU A 398 -39.51 -8.52 10.20
CA GLU A 398 -38.51 -7.93 9.32
C GLU A 398 -37.38 -8.93 8.98
N MET A 399 -37.02 -9.86 9.88
CA MET A 399 -36.05 -10.93 9.61
C MET A 399 -36.48 -11.79 8.42
N LYS A 400 -37.77 -12.19 8.39
CA LYS A 400 -38.32 -13.06 7.33
C LYS A 400 -38.22 -12.44 5.93
N GLN A 401 -38.08 -11.13 5.84
CA GLN A 401 -37.94 -10.39 4.58
C GLN A 401 -36.49 -10.33 4.09
N LYS A 402 -35.51 -10.85 4.85
CA LYS A 402 -34.09 -10.78 4.53
C LYS A 402 -33.56 -12.11 4.00
N ASN A 403 -32.56 -12.04 3.13
CA ASN A 403 -31.82 -13.22 2.70
C ASN A 403 -30.75 -13.64 3.73
N ALA A 404 -30.30 -14.89 3.63
CA ALA A 404 -29.31 -15.47 4.52
C ALA A 404 -27.98 -14.69 4.55
N GLY A 405 -27.56 -14.07 3.44
CA GLY A 405 -26.33 -13.27 3.39
C GLY A 405 -26.42 -11.98 4.21
N PHE A 406 -27.60 -11.35 4.22
CA PHE A 406 -27.91 -10.20 5.06
C PHE A 406 -27.90 -10.61 6.54
N VAL A 407 -28.66 -11.66 6.88
CA VAL A 407 -28.76 -12.18 8.25
C VAL A 407 -27.40 -12.64 8.78
N HIS A 408 -26.57 -13.27 7.95
CA HIS A 408 -25.22 -13.70 8.30
C HIS A 408 -24.35 -12.55 8.81
N THR A 409 -24.32 -11.44 8.08
CA THR A 409 -23.48 -10.30 8.48
C THR A 409 -24.03 -9.64 9.75
N LEU A 410 -25.36 -9.49 9.85
CA LEU A 410 -26.00 -8.86 11.00
C LEU A 410 -25.91 -9.72 12.27
N LEU A 411 -26.06 -11.04 12.15
CA LEU A 411 -25.90 -12.00 13.24
C LEU A 411 -24.48 -11.95 13.82
N ALA A 412 -23.47 -11.91 12.95
CA ALA A 412 -22.09 -11.76 13.39
C ALA A 412 -21.83 -10.44 14.12
N ALA A 413 -22.38 -9.33 13.59
CA ALA A 413 -22.33 -8.03 14.24
C ALA A 413 -23.05 -8.05 15.61
N ALA A 414 -24.19 -8.75 15.72
CA ALA A 414 -24.91 -8.90 16.98
C ALA A 414 -24.11 -9.71 18.01
N HIS A 415 -23.41 -10.77 17.62
CA HIS A 415 -22.50 -11.50 18.52
C HIS A 415 -21.37 -10.62 19.05
N ILE A 416 -20.70 -9.86 18.17
CA ILE A 416 -19.64 -8.92 18.56
C ILE A 416 -20.19 -7.83 19.49
N GLY A 417 -21.28 -7.20 19.08
CA GLY A 417 -21.93 -6.14 19.84
C GLY A 417 -22.38 -6.62 21.21
N ALA A 418 -23.05 -7.76 21.29
CA ALA A 418 -23.49 -8.36 22.55
C ALA A 418 -22.31 -8.71 23.48
N ALA A 419 -21.19 -9.20 22.94
CA ALA A 419 -19.98 -9.45 23.72
C ALA A 419 -19.42 -8.16 24.31
N ILE A 420 -19.30 -7.11 23.50
CA ILE A 420 -18.83 -5.78 23.94
C ILE A 420 -19.78 -5.20 25.01
N MET A 421 -21.08 -5.18 24.73
CA MET A 421 -22.10 -4.59 25.61
C MET A 421 -22.29 -5.38 26.92
N SER A 422 -21.84 -6.63 26.98
CA SER A 422 -21.84 -7.44 28.22
C SER A 422 -20.58 -7.27 29.07
N ALA A 423 -19.53 -6.61 28.56
CA ALA A 423 -18.25 -6.44 29.25
C ALA A 423 -18.20 -5.14 30.07
N SER A 424 -17.26 -5.03 31.02
CA SER A 424 -17.01 -3.79 31.76
C SER A 424 -16.39 -2.71 30.87
N GLN A 425 -16.47 -1.43 31.28
CA GLN A 425 -15.88 -0.33 30.50
C GLN A 425 -14.38 -0.55 30.24
N THR A 426 -13.62 -0.97 31.25
CA THR A 426 -12.18 -1.29 31.11
C THR A 426 -11.93 -2.37 30.06
N GLN A 427 -12.74 -3.44 30.04
CA GLN A 427 -12.62 -4.50 29.04
C GLN A 427 -12.97 -4.01 27.63
N ARG A 428 -13.98 -3.15 27.50
CA ARG A 428 -14.37 -2.54 26.22
C ARG A 428 -13.26 -1.64 25.68
N ASP A 429 -12.65 -0.82 26.55
CA ASP A 429 -11.55 0.08 26.17
C ASP A 429 -10.30 -0.71 25.78
N ALA A 430 -9.98 -1.81 26.48
CA ALA A 430 -8.87 -2.69 26.12
C ALA A 430 -9.07 -3.37 24.75
N PHE A 431 -10.27 -3.94 24.53
CA PHE A 431 -10.65 -4.50 23.23
C PHE A 431 -10.59 -3.45 22.11
N THR A 432 -11.14 -2.25 22.35
CA THR A 432 -11.13 -1.13 21.42
C THR A 432 -9.71 -0.72 21.07
N SER A 433 -8.87 -0.55 22.09
CA SER A 433 -7.47 -0.19 21.94
C SER A 433 -6.74 -1.20 21.07
N GLU A 434 -6.81 -2.51 21.36
CA GLU A 434 -6.13 -3.52 20.53
C GLU A 434 -6.65 -3.53 19.08
N VAL A 435 -7.97 -3.57 18.90
CA VAL A 435 -8.57 -3.75 17.57
C VAL A 435 -8.32 -2.56 16.65
N VAL A 436 -8.40 -1.33 17.18
CA VAL A 436 -8.12 -0.10 16.40
C VAL A 436 -6.64 -0.02 16.03
N ASN A 437 -5.77 -0.32 16.97
CA ASN A 437 -4.33 -0.40 16.78
C ASN A 437 -3.95 -1.44 15.69
N VAL A 438 -4.55 -2.64 15.71
CA VAL A 438 -4.38 -3.65 14.63
C VAL A 438 -4.85 -3.12 13.27
N MET A 439 -6.01 -2.46 13.21
CA MET A 439 -6.50 -1.89 11.95
C MET A 439 -5.53 -0.85 11.38
N ALA A 440 -4.94 -0.03 12.25
CA ALA A 440 -3.97 1.02 11.93
C ALA A 440 -2.55 0.50 11.67
N ALA A 441 -2.31 -0.82 11.72
CA ALA A 441 -0.98 -1.43 11.67
C ALA A 441 -0.02 -0.94 12.78
N LYS A 442 -0.58 -0.41 13.87
CA LYS A 442 0.12 -0.08 15.12
C LYS A 442 -0.19 -1.18 16.11
N THR A 443 0.52 -2.30 16.13
CA THR A 443 0.27 -3.35 17.12
C THR A 443 1.46 -3.42 18.07
N ASN A 444 1.27 -3.94 19.30
CA ASN A 444 2.40 -4.42 20.13
C ASN A 444 3.24 -5.45 19.36
N ASP A 445 2.60 -6.04 18.35
CA ASP A 445 3.10 -7.01 17.45
C ASP A 445 3.75 -6.40 16.20
N SER A 446 3.62 -5.10 15.90
CA SER A 446 4.10 -4.50 14.64
C SER A 446 5.59 -4.19 14.72
N SER A 447 6.31 -4.39 13.62
CA SER A 447 7.75 -4.12 13.59
C SER A 447 8.07 -2.76 12.96
N ALA A 448 9.28 -2.28 13.24
CA ALA A 448 9.79 -1.00 12.78
C ALA A 448 9.88 -0.90 11.26
N TYR A 449 9.51 0.26 10.70
CA TYR A 449 9.65 0.57 9.29
C TYR A 449 9.75 2.08 9.05
N VAL A 450 10.21 2.45 7.86
CA VAL A 450 10.15 3.84 7.36
C VAL A 450 9.09 3.93 6.28
N LYS A 451 8.28 4.98 6.32
CA LYS A 451 7.31 5.29 5.29
C LYS A 451 7.77 6.45 4.44
N ALA A 452 7.80 6.25 3.12
CA ALA A 452 8.01 7.29 2.13
C ALA A 452 6.69 7.66 1.46
N GLU A 453 6.23 8.89 1.69
CA GLU A 453 4.99 9.41 1.11
C GLU A 453 5.13 10.89 0.74
N GLN A 454 4.13 11.40 0.01
CA GLN A 454 4.07 12.83 -0.29
C GLN A 454 3.83 13.62 1.00
N ALA A 455 4.60 14.69 1.19
CA ALA A 455 4.53 15.57 2.36
C ALA A 455 3.17 16.27 2.51
#